data_AF-A0A519CXI0-F1
#
_entry.id   AF-A0A519CXI0-F1
#
_cell.length_a   1.000
_cell.length_b   1.000
_cell.length_c   1.000
_cell.angle_alpha   90.00
_cell.angle_beta   90.00
_cell.angle_gamma   90.00
#
_symmetry.space_group_name_H-M   'P 1'
#
loop_
_entity.id
_entity.type
_entity.pdbx_description
1 polymer ?
#
loop_
_entity_poly.entity_id
_entity_poly.type
_entity_poly.pdbx_seq_one_letter_code
_entity_poly.pdbx_strand_id
1 'polypeptide(L)'
;MIEKFGIGIDVIEVNRFSSKKFSENEEFYKKIFTDSEINYCTKFKEPYAHFAGKFALKEAVIKAIKKKIDFLDIETFHENKVPQVKLKDQPNHFSISSISHEKSVAIAVFLIEFP
;
A
#
# COMPACT_ATOMS: atom_id res chain seq x y z
N MET A 1 -27.22 -4.27 2.89
CA MET A 1 -26.48 -4.10 1.61
C MET A 1 -25.10 -3.44 1.79
N ILE A 2 -24.88 -2.55 2.78
CA ILE A 2 -23.55 -2.00 3.10
C ILE A 2 -22.70 -2.92 4.00
N GLU A 3 -23.32 -3.83 4.75
CA GLU A 3 -22.62 -4.70 5.73
C GLU A 3 -21.55 -5.62 5.12
N LYS A 4 -21.60 -5.85 3.80
CA LYS A 4 -20.61 -6.62 3.05
C LYS A 4 -19.36 -5.84 2.66
N PHE A 5 -19.29 -4.54 2.92
CA PHE A 5 -18.14 -3.73 2.50
C PHE A 5 -17.23 -3.33 3.66
N GLY A 6 -15.93 -3.36 3.41
CA GLY A 6 -14.91 -2.75 4.24
C GLY A 6 -14.30 -1.55 3.50
N ILE A 7 -14.11 -0.44 4.19
CA ILE A 7 -13.43 0.76 3.64
C ILE A 7 -12.29 1.17 4.57
N GLY A 8 -11.19 1.60 3.96
CA GLY A 8 -10.08 2.19 4.68
C GLY A 8 -9.43 3.31 3.89
N ILE A 9 -8.88 4.27 4.62
CA ILE A 9 -8.14 5.40 4.08
C ILE A 9 -6.95 5.68 4.99
N ASP A 10 -5.81 6.03 4.41
CA ASP A 10 -4.65 6.44 5.17
C ASP A 10 -3.85 7.53 4.44
N VAL A 11 -3.15 8.33 5.23
CA VAL A 11 -2.35 9.47 4.77
C VAL A 11 -0.97 9.41 5.42
N ILE A 12 0.06 9.60 4.61
CA ILE A 12 1.44 9.37 4.98
C ILE A 12 2.30 10.52 4.52
N GLU A 13 3.10 11.06 5.44
CA GLU A 13 4.17 11.98 5.08
C GLU A 13 5.29 11.24 4.33
N VAL A 14 5.65 11.75 3.14
CA VAL A 14 6.76 11.22 2.33
C VAL A 14 8.08 11.26 3.11
N ASN A 15 8.24 12.25 4.00
CA ASN A 15 9.40 12.38 4.86
C ASN A 15 9.62 11.21 5.82
N ARG A 16 8.56 10.45 6.16
CA ARG A 16 8.69 9.22 6.96
C ARG A 16 9.58 8.18 6.27
N PHE A 17 9.62 8.20 4.94
CA PHE A 17 10.46 7.33 4.13
C PHE A 17 11.74 8.03 3.66
N SER A 18 11.68 9.28 3.21
CA SER A 18 12.89 9.97 2.71
C SER A 18 13.94 10.24 3.80
N SER A 19 13.53 10.40 5.07
CA SER A 19 14.45 10.49 6.22
C SER A 19 15.15 9.17 6.56
N LYS A 20 14.63 8.04 6.08
CA LYS A 20 15.19 6.70 6.22
C LYS A 20 15.53 6.17 4.84
N LYS A 21 16.62 6.65 4.26
CA LYS A 21 17.02 6.30 2.90
C LYS A 21 17.08 4.78 2.74
N PHE A 22 16.57 4.28 1.62
CA PHE A 22 16.49 2.84 1.34
C PHE A 22 17.87 2.16 1.45
N SER A 23 18.91 2.77 0.89
CA SER A 23 20.29 2.27 0.91
C SER A 23 20.89 2.08 2.31
N GLU A 24 20.37 2.77 3.32
CA GLU A 24 20.85 2.74 4.70
C GLU A 24 19.91 1.93 5.61
N ASN A 25 18.70 1.63 5.14
CA ASN A 25 17.61 1.09 5.95
C ASN A 25 16.89 -0.08 5.28
N GLU A 26 17.57 -0.86 4.42
CA GLU A 26 16.95 -1.90 3.60
C GLU A 26 16.08 -2.89 4.41
N GLU A 27 16.57 -3.31 5.59
CA GLU A 27 15.84 -4.19 6.52
C GLU A 27 14.53 -3.58 7.05
N PHE A 28 14.43 -2.26 7.18
CA PHE A 28 13.18 -1.58 7.53
C PHE A 28 12.17 -1.69 6.38
N TYR A 29 12.63 -1.52 5.13
CA TYR A 29 11.76 -1.62 3.96
C TYR A 29 11.30 -3.07 3.73
N LYS A 30 12.19 -4.05 3.88
CA LYS A 30 11.87 -5.48 3.74
C LYS A 30 10.87 -6.02 4.77
N LYS A 31 10.65 -5.31 5.88
CA LYS A 31 9.58 -5.62 6.85
C LYS A 31 8.20 -5.18 6.40
N ILE A 32 8.13 -4.31 5.39
CA ILE A 32 6.92 -3.59 4.97
C ILE A 32 6.55 -3.95 3.53
N PHE A 33 7.54 -4.03 2.65
CA PHE A 33 7.38 -4.17 1.22
C PHE A 33 7.96 -5.50 0.73
N THR A 34 7.30 -6.12 -0.24
CA THR A 34 7.85 -7.25 -0.99
C THR A 34 8.96 -6.79 -1.94
N ASP A 35 9.77 -7.71 -2.43
CA ASP A 35 10.80 -7.40 -3.43
C ASP A 35 10.21 -6.81 -4.72
N SER A 36 9.03 -7.27 -5.14
CA SER A 36 8.30 -6.71 -6.29
C SER A 36 7.91 -5.25 -6.07
N GLU A 37 7.48 -4.90 -4.85
CA GLU A 37 7.14 -3.53 -4.47
C GLU A 37 8.37 -2.63 -4.37
N ILE A 38 9.46 -3.13 -3.78
CA ILE A 38 10.73 -2.41 -3.69
C ILE A 38 11.24 -2.10 -5.08
N ASN A 39 11.31 -3.10 -5.97
CA ASN A 39 11.74 -2.93 -7.36
C ASN A 39 10.85 -1.93 -8.12
N TYR A 40 9.54 -1.93 -7.85
CA TYR A 40 8.64 -0.95 -8.42
C TYR A 40 8.96 0.47 -7.93
N CYS A 41 9.20 0.68 -6.64
CA CYS A 41 9.46 2.01 -6.09
C CYS A 41 10.81 2.58 -6.52
N THR A 42 11.87 1.76 -6.51
CA THR A 42 13.25 2.20 -6.76
C THR A 42 13.55 2.53 -8.23
N LYS A 43 12.70 2.12 -9.17
CA LYS A 43 12.87 2.46 -10.60
C LYS A 43 12.51 3.92 -10.94
N PHE A 44 11.82 4.63 -10.06
CA PHE A 44 11.38 6.00 -10.29
C PHE A 44 12.38 7.03 -9.75
N LYS A 45 12.35 8.24 -10.31
CA LYS A 45 13.18 9.37 -9.85
C LYS A 45 12.85 9.78 -8.41
N GLU A 46 11.59 9.66 -8.00
CA GLU A 46 11.10 10.03 -6.66
C GLU A 46 10.62 8.80 -5.88
N PRO A 47 11.52 7.86 -5.51
CA PRO A 47 11.14 6.55 -4.97
C PRO A 47 10.36 6.63 -3.65
N TYR A 48 10.64 7.63 -2.82
CA TYR A 48 10.03 7.79 -1.50
C TYR A 48 8.55 8.16 -1.57
N ALA A 49 8.11 8.89 -2.61
CA ALA A 49 6.68 9.15 -2.83
C ALA A 49 5.94 7.85 -3.16
N HIS A 50 6.56 6.97 -3.95
CA HIS A 50 5.99 5.65 -4.27
C HIS A 50 5.96 4.73 -3.04
N PHE A 51 7.01 4.73 -2.20
CA PHE A 51 6.99 3.98 -0.94
C PHE A 51 5.89 4.48 0.00
N ALA A 52 5.76 5.81 0.16
CA ALA A 52 4.71 6.41 0.96
C ALA A 52 3.30 6.05 0.45
N GLY A 53 3.06 6.10 -0.86
CA GLY A 53 1.79 5.73 -1.46
C GLY A 53 1.44 4.25 -1.28
N LYS A 54 2.40 3.35 -1.46
CA LYS A 54 2.20 1.91 -1.18
C LYS A 54 1.95 1.65 0.29
N PHE A 55 2.66 2.33 1.19
CA PHE A 55 2.44 2.21 2.63
C PHE A 55 1.04 2.69 3.02
N ALA A 56 0.62 3.85 2.53
CA ALA A 56 -0.74 4.34 2.72
C ALA A 56 -1.78 3.34 2.23
N LEU A 57 -1.55 2.67 1.09
CA LEU A 57 -2.47 1.65 0.59
C LEU A 57 -2.50 0.42 1.50
N LYS A 58 -1.36 -0.05 2.01
CA LYS A 58 -1.34 -1.17 2.97
C LYS A 58 -2.06 -0.84 4.27
N GLU A 59 -1.88 0.37 4.80
CA GLU A 59 -2.61 0.85 5.99
C GLU A 59 -4.12 0.98 5.71
N ALA A 60 -4.51 1.48 4.53
CA ALA A 60 -5.91 1.53 4.10
C ALA A 60 -6.51 0.11 4.02
N VAL A 61 -5.76 -0.87 3.53
CA VAL A 61 -6.16 -2.28 3.53
C VAL A 61 -6.37 -2.79 4.96
N ILE A 62 -5.41 -2.56 5.87
CA ILE A 62 -5.52 -2.95 7.29
C ILE A 62 -6.77 -2.35 7.93
N LYS A 63 -7.10 -1.09 7.64
CA LYS A 63 -8.29 -0.42 8.19
C LYS A 63 -9.60 -0.96 7.61
N ALA A 64 -9.61 -1.39 6.35
CA ALA A 64 -10.78 -1.98 5.72
C ALA A 64 -11.04 -3.42 6.19
N ILE A 65 -9.97 -4.16 6.45
CA ILE A 65 -10.00 -5.56 6.87
C ILE A 65 -10.19 -5.63 8.39
N LYS A 66 -11.34 -6.13 8.85
CA LYS A 66 -11.67 -6.27 10.29
C LYS A 66 -10.91 -7.40 11.01
N LYS A 67 -9.72 -7.78 10.54
CA LYS A 67 -8.85 -8.82 11.14
C LYS A 67 -7.39 -8.38 11.11
N LYS A 68 -6.57 -8.99 11.97
CA LYS A 68 -5.12 -8.80 11.95
C LYS A 68 -4.54 -9.35 10.63
N ILE A 69 -3.71 -8.55 9.97
CA ILE A 69 -2.97 -8.91 8.76
C ILE A 69 -1.62 -8.18 8.80
N ASP A 70 -0.55 -8.85 8.40
CA ASP A 70 0.79 -8.28 8.38
C ASP A 70 1.08 -7.61 7.03
N PHE A 71 1.98 -6.62 7.01
CA PHE A 71 2.29 -5.86 5.78
C PHE A 71 2.73 -6.71 4.60
N LEU A 72 3.47 -7.80 4.86
CA LEU A 72 3.99 -8.69 3.83
C LEU A 72 2.93 -9.67 3.28
N ASP A 73 1.77 -9.77 3.92
CA ASP A 73 0.62 -10.53 3.41
C ASP A 73 -0.29 -9.67 2.51
N ILE A 74 0.03 -8.37 2.38
CA ILE A 74 -0.63 -7.41 1.50
C ILE A 74 0.36 -7.03 0.40
N GLU A 75 0.19 -7.54 -0.82
CA GLU A 75 1.00 -7.13 -1.97
C GLU A 75 0.26 -6.06 -2.79
N THR A 76 0.89 -4.92 -3.02
CA THR A 76 0.35 -3.86 -3.88
C THR A 76 1.06 -3.85 -5.22
N PHE A 77 0.30 -3.70 -6.31
CA PHE A 77 0.84 -3.62 -7.66
C PHE A 77 0.02 -2.65 -8.51
N HIS A 78 0.44 -2.43 -9.77
CA HIS A 78 -0.33 -1.64 -10.72
C HIS A 78 -0.63 -2.48 -11.95
N GLU A 79 -1.88 -2.50 -12.35
CA GLU A 79 -2.32 -3.08 -13.61
C GLU A 79 -2.96 -1.97 -14.45
N ASN A 80 -2.46 -1.75 -15.67
CA ASN A 80 -2.91 -0.66 -16.54
C ASN A 80 -2.93 0.73 -15.84
N LYS A 81 -1.93 1.00 -15.01
CA LYS A 81 -1.79 2.21 -14.16
C LYS A 81 -2.80 2.34 -13.01
N VAL A 82 -3.67 1.35 -12.80
CA VAL A 82 -4.59 1.30 -11.68
C VAL A 82 -3.93 0.54 -10.53
N PRO A 83 -3.88 1.08 -9.30
CA PRO A 83 -3.35 0.35 -8.16
C PRO A 83 -4.29 -0.80 -7.77
N GLN A 84 -3.70 -1.94 -7.46
CA GLN A 84 -4.38 -3.19 -7.12
C GLN A 84 -3.75 -3.79 -5.85
N VAL A 85 -4.53 -4.61 -5.15
CA VAL A 85 -4.12 -5.30 -3.92
C VAL A 85 -4.34 -6.79 -4.06
N LYS A 86 -3.34 -7.58 -3.70
CA LYS A 86 -3.45 -9.03 -3.51
C LYS A 86 -3.28 -9.33 -2.03
N LEU A 87 -4.25 -10.06 -1.47
CA LEU A 87 -4.21 -10.55 -0.10
C LEU A 87 -3.81 -12.01 -0.12
N LYS A 88 -2.77 -12.38 0.63
CA LYS A 88 -2.26 -13.76 0.65
C LYS A 88 -3.31 -14.80 1.05
N ASP A 89 -4.10 -14.48 2.08
CA ASP A 89 -5.15 -15.37 2.59
C ASP A 89 -6.45 -15.34 1.76
N GLN A 90 -6.64 -14.31 0.93
CA GLN A 90 -7.87 -14.08 0.18
C GLN A 90 -7.51 -13.62 -1.24
N PRO A 91 -6.92 -14.51 -2.05
CA PRO A 91 -6.44 -14.14 -3.38
C PRO A 91 -7.60 -13.78 -4.33
N ASN A 92 -8.80 -14.31 -4.08
CA ASN A 92 -10.01 -14.02 -4.83
C ASN A 92 -10.92 -13.13 -4.00
N HIS A 93 -10.86 -11.84 -4.24
CA HIS A 93 -11.78 -10.85 -3.66
C HIS A 93 -12.06 -9.76 -4.70
N PHE A 94 -13.16 -9.04 -4.51
CA PHE A 94 -13.43 -7.83 -5.29
C PHE A 94 -13.01 -6.63 -4.45
N SER A 95 -12.06 -5.85 -4.94
CA SER A 95 -11.67 -4.58 -4.33
C SER A 95 -11.38 -3.53 -5.39
N ILE A 96 -11.44 -2.28 -4.94
CA ILE A 96 -10.96 -1.12 -5.70
C ILE A 96 -10.03 -0.30 -4.81
N SER A 97 -9.03 0.31 -5.42
CA SER A 97 -8.09 1.16 -4.69
C SER A 97 -7.70 2.38 -5.51
N SER A 98 -7.28 3.43 -4.82
CA SER A 98 -6.73 4.63 -5.45
C SER A 98 -5.63 5.20 -4.57
N ILE A 99 -4.57 5.70 -5.22
CA ILE A 99 -3.43 6.36 -4.59
C ILE A 99 -3.30 7.74 -5.22
N SER A 100 -3.07 8.75 -4.39
CA SER A 100 -2.65 10.08 -4.83
C SER A 100 -1.48 10.54 -3.97
N HIS A 101 -0.65 11.43 -4.50
CA HIS A 101 0.42 12.04 -3.73
C HIS A 101 0.68 13.46 -4.23
N GLU A 102 1.12 14.33 -3.33
CA GLU A 102 1.60 15.68 -3.64
C GLU A 102 2.79 15.97 -2.75
N LYS A 103 3.97 16.18 -3.36
CA LYS A 103 5.29 16.53 -2.77
C LYS A 103 5.63 15.94 -1.38
N SER A 104 4.94 16.36 -0.33
CA SER A 104 5.16 15.97 1.05
C SER A 104 4.24 14.86 1.56
N VAL A 105 3.15 14.53 0.86
CA VAL A 105 2.11 13.62 1.35
C VAL A 105 1.70 12.60 0.29
N ALA A 106 1.39 11.38 0.72
CA ALA A 106 0.72 10.36 -0.06
C ALA A 106 -0.55 9.90 0.66
N ILE A 107 -1.62 9.64 -0.09
CA ILE A 107 -2.91 9.19 0.43
C ILE A 107 -3.38 7.99 -0.38
N ALA A 108 -4.03 7.04 0.28
CA ALA A 108 -4.66 5.92 -0.40
C ALA A 108 -6.02 5.60 0.20
N VAL A 109 -6.93 5.14 -0.65
CA VAL A 109 -8.23 4.59 -0.27
C VAL A 109 -8.36 3.17 -0.81
N PHE A 110 -9.01 2.32 -0.02
CA PHE A 110 -9.27 0.92 -0.35
C PHE A 110 -10.71 0.56 0.04
N LEU A 111 -11.42 -0.09 -0.89
CA LEU A 111 -12.76 -0.64 -0.67
C LEU A 111 -12.73 -2.11 -1.06
N ILE A 112 -13.25 -2.99 -0.20
CA ILE A 112 -13.35 -4.42 -0.44
C ILE A 112 -14.78 -4.90 -0.20
N GLU A 113 -15.24 -5.81 -1.04
CA GLU A 113 -16.47 -6.59 -0.83
C GLU A 113 -16.13 -7.94 -0.21
N PHE A 114 -16.75 -8.24 0.93
CA PHE A 114 -16.71 -9.54 1.58
C PHE A 114 -17.80 -10.45 1.00
N PRO A 115 -17.53 -11.75 0.85
CA PRO A 115 -18.52 -12.73 0.37
C PRO A 115 -19.81 -12.74 1.19
#